data_AF-A0AAX6REG4-F1
#
_entry.id   AF-A0AAX6REG4-F1
#
_cell.length_a   1.000
_cell.length_b   1.000
_cell.length_c   1.000
_cell.angle_alpha   90.00
_cell.angle_beta   90.00
_cell.angle_gamma   90.00
#
_symmetry.space_group_name_H-M   'P 1'
#
loop_
_entity.id
_entity.type
_entity.pdbx_description
1 polymer ?
#
loop_
_entity_poly.entity_id
_entity_poly.type
_entity_poly.pdbx_seq_one_letter_code
_entity_poly.pdbx_strand_id
1 'polypeptide(L)'
;MKLCTVLPSAALDLSLILKVASLAMDSLCRGVFAGNSHELSIRSCFPSLFQAEQSHRSVILGLLLGAGQKPQPDSALIRQARAERWSQWSLRGGLEMLPQAFESHLTSSGVHVLRDQPVYGLSLQAEGHWKVCLGDSSLEADHVISAIPASELSKLLPADAAPLAHVLSTITAVSVAVVNLQYQGANLPVQGFGHLVPSSEDPVVLGIVYDSVAFPEQDGSSPGLRVTVMMGGSWLHTLEASGCALSQELFLQQAQEAVATQLGLKEQPSHCLVHLHKNCIPQYTLGHWQKMESAMQFLAAQRLPLTLAGASYDGVAVNDCIESGRQAAVRILGTERNS
;
A
#
# COMPACT_ATOMS: atom_id res chain seq x y z
N MET A 1 -37.89 32.27 38.71
CA MET A 1 -38.39 31.95 37.35
C MET A 1 -37.56 32.83 36.40
N LYS A 2 -36.62 32.37 35.57
CA LYS A 2 -36.38 31.09 34.90
C LYS A 2 -34.95 30.61 35.16
N LEU A 3 -34.81 29.29 35.33
CA LEU A 3 -33.53 28.59 35.47
C LEU A 3 -32.71 28.70 34.19
N CYS A 4 -31.42 29.01 34.34
CA CYS A 4 -30.38 28.58 33.42
C CYS A 4 -30.31 27.05 33.41
N THR A 5 -30.79 26.42 32.34
CA THR A 5 -30.38 25.07 31.98
C THR A 5 -29.15 25.17 31.10
N VAL A 6 -28.00 25.01 31.74
CA VAL A 6 -26.74 24.63 31.10
C VAL A 6 -26.96 23.28 30.43
N LEU A 7 -26.88 23.22 29.09
CA LEU A 7 -26.74 21.97 28.36
C LEU A 7 -25.36 21.38 28.68
N PRO A 8 -25.23 20.13 29.16
CA PRO A 8 -23.94 19.51 29.35
C PRO A 8 -23.42 19.01 27.98
N SER A 9 -22.57 19.80 27.34
CA SER A 9 -21.97 19.48 26.04
C SER A 9 -20.45 19.69 26.13
N ALA A 10 -19.72 18.73 26.71
CA ALA A 10 -18.26 18.59 26.54
C ALA A 10 -17.67 17.31 27.19
N ALA A 11 -18.40 16.21 27.22
CA ALA A 11 -17.82 14.90 27.54
C ALA A 11 -18.34 13.91 26.52
N LEU A 12 -17.78 13.96 25.30
CA LEU A 12 -17.72 12.73 24.51
C LEU A 12 -17.04 11.71 25.44
N ASP A 13 -17.75 10.61 25.71
CA ASP A 13 -17.27 9.56 26.59
C ASP A 13 -15.86 9.15 26.14
N LEU A 14 -14.86 9.46 26.95
CA LEU A 14 -13.46 9.15 26.66
C LEU A 14 -13.29 7.65 26.38
N SER A 15 -14.16 6.81 26.97
CA SER A 15 -14.22 5.38 26.71
C SER A 15 -14.60 5.05 25.26
N LEU A 16 -15.49 5.82 24.64
CA LEU A 16 -15.89 5.63 23.24
C LEU A 16 -14.76 6.05 22.30
N ILE A 17 -14.10 7.17 22.58
CA ILE A 17 -12.96 7.65 21.77
C ILE A 17 -11.84 6.62 21.76
N LEU A 18 -11.48 6.10 22.94
CA LEU A 18 -10.45 5.08 23.07
C LEU A 18 -10.83 3.78 22.34
N LYS A 19 -12.10 3.36 22.39
CA LYS A 19 -12.58 2.19 21.64
C LYS A 19 -12.50 2.38 20.13
N VAL A 20 -12.87 3.57 19.62
CA VAL A 20 -12.75 3.87 18.18
C VAL A 20 -11.29 3.83 17.75
N ALA A 21 -10.38 4.39 18.55
CA ALA A 21 -8.96 4.35 18.26
C ALA A 21 -8.39 2.92 18.29
N SER A 22 -8.63 2.18 19.38
CA SER A 22 -8.01 0.87 19.62
C SER A 22 -8.60 -0.26 18.78
N LEU A 23 -9.86 -0.14 18.35
CA LEU A 23 -10.51 -1.18 17.54
C LEU A 23 -10.58 -0.77 16.07
N ALA A 24 -11.20 0.38 15.76
CA ALA A 24 -11.46 0.74 14.37
C ALA A 24 -10.21 1.28 13.66
N MET A 25 -9.56 2.29 14.24
CA MET A 25 -8.39 2.91 13.60
C MET A 25 -7.18 1.99 13.60
N ASP A 26 -6.96 1.24 14.68
CA ASP A 26 -5.88 0.26 14.72
C ASP A 26 -6.06 -0.84 13.66
N SER A 27 -7.25 -1.46 13.60
CA SER A 27 -7.55 -2.44 12.55
C SER A 27 -7.41 -1.84 11.16
N LEU A 28 -7.88 -0.61 10.92
CA LEU A 28 -7.75 0.04 9.62
C LEU A 28 -6.29 0.27 9.21
N CYS A 29 -5.45 0.72 10.13
CA CYS A 29 -4.01 0.88 9.90
C CYS A 29 -3.34 -0.47 9.56
N ARG A 30 -3.72 -1.54 10.26
CA ARG A 30 -3.24 -2.91 9.98
C ARG A 30 -3.75 -3.43 8.64
N GLY A 31 -4.99 -3.14 8.29
CA GLY A 31 -5.62 -3.58 7.05
C GLY A 31 -5.07 -2.90 5.79
N VAL A 32 -4.72 -1.61 5.89
CA VAL A 32 -4.23 -0.82 4.73
C VAL A 32 -2.70 -0.80 4.66
N PHE A 33 -2.03 -0.63 5.80
CA PHE A 33 -0.58 -0.40 5.87
C PHE A 33 0.19 -1.53 6.53
N ALA A 34 -0.48 -2.58 7.02
CA ALA A 34 0.12 -3.61 7.89
C ALA A 34 0.94 -3.02 9.06
N GLY A 35 0.57 -1.80 9.48
CA GLY A 35 1.39 -0.93 10.31
C GLY A 35 0.76 -0.61 11.67
N ASN A 36 1.60 -0.10 12.57
CA ASN A 36 1.20 0.32 13.91
C ASN A 36 0.56 1.72 13.87
N SER A 37 -0.70 1.82 14.30
CA SER A 37 -1.45 3.09 14.33
C SER A 37 -0.79 4.16 15.22
N HIS A 38 0.02 3.78 16.20
CA HIS A 38 0.77 4.70 17.06
C HIS A 38 2.00 5.35 16.39
N GLU A 39 2.48 4.80 15.28
CA GLU A 39 3.67 5.27 14.58
C GLU A 39 3.32 6.00 13.27
N LEU A 40 2.17 5.65 12.68
CA LEU A 40 1.70 6.17 11.41
C LEU A 40 1.21 7.63 11.50
N SER A 41 1.51 8.39 10.45
CA SER A 41 1.10 9.78 10.33
C SER A 41 -0.31 9.89 9.73
N ILE A 42 -1.28 10.41 10.49
CA ILE A 42 -2.64 10.70 9.97
C ILE A 42 -2.60 11.60 8.72
N ARG A 43 -1.68 12.57 8.67
CA ARG A 43 -1.49 13.48 7.54
C ARG A 43 -1.13 12.74 6.25
N SER A 44 -0.35 11.68 6.35
CA SER A 44 0.21 10.97 5.20
C SER A 44 -0.62 9.73 4.84
N CYS A 45 -1.09 8.99 5.84
CA CYS A 45 -1.90 7.78 5.65
C CYS A 45 -3.37 8.07 5.35
N PHE A 46 -3.93 9.15 5.92
CA PHE A 46 -5.33 9.51 5.74
C PHE A 46 -5.49 11.00 5.41
N PRO A 47 -4.96 11.47 4.26
CA PRO A 47 -4.93 12.91 3.94
C PRO A 47 -6.30 13.57 3.97
N SER A 48 -7.35 12.87 3.53
CA SER A 48 -8.73 13.39 3.53
C SER A 48 -9.25 13.65 4.95
N LEU A 49 -8.94 12.79 5.92
CA LEU A 49 -9.36 12.99 7.32
C LEU A 49 -8.61 14.17 7.94
N PHE A 50 -7.30 14.23 7.72
CA PHE A 50 -6.46 15.34 8.17
C PHE A 50 -6.92 16.68 7.57
N GLN A 51 -7.20 16.73 6.26
CA GLN A 51 -7.67 17.95 5.59
C GLN A 51 -9.07 18.37 6.06
N ALA A 52 -9.96 17.42 6.31
CA ALA A 52 -11.30 17.69 6.85
C ALA A 52 -11.21 18.34 8.24
N GLU A 53 -10.37 17.80 9.12
CA GLU A 53 -10.09 18.41 10.43
C GLU A 53 -9.48 19.82 10.28
N GLN A 54 -8.41 19.96 9.49
CA GLN A 54 -7.71 21.25 9.37
C GLN A 54 -8.58 22.35 8.77
N SER A 55 -9.44 22.01 7.80
CA SER A 55 -10.27 22.98 7.08
C SER A 55 -11.57 23.32 7.81
N HIS A 56 -12.16 22.33 8.52
CA HIS A 56 -13.50 22.46 9.09
C HIS A 56 -13.55 22.28 10.62
N ARG A 57 -12.40 22.02 11.27
CA ARG A 57 -12.28 21.68 12.71
C ARG A 57 -13.14 20.48 13.15
N SER A 58 -13.60 19.69 12.19
CA SER A 58 -14.44 18.50 12.41
C SER A 58 -14.36 17.58 11.20
N VAL A 59 -13.93 16.34 11.43
CA VAL A 59 -13.80 15.31 10.38
C VAL A 59 -15.15 15.03 9.72
N ILE A 60 -16.19 14.81 10.52
CA ILE A 60 -17.54 14.48 10.00
C ILE A 60 -18.07 15.63 9.15
N LEU A 61 -17.96 16.87 9.65
CA LEU A 61 -18.43 18.04 8.92
C LEU A 61 -17.66 18.23 7.61
N GLY A 62 -16.33 18.07 7.64
CA GLY A 62 -15.51 18.21 6.44
C GLY A 62 -15.80 17.15 5.38
N LEU A 63 -16.05 15.89 5.78
CA LEU A 63 -16.44 14.83 4.85
C LEU A 63 -17.83 15.08 4.23
N LEU A 64 -18.78 15.65 4.98
CA LEU A 64 -20.13 15.97 4.48
C LEU A 64 -20.13 17.17 3.53
N LEU A 65 -19.31 18.19 3.81
CA LEU A 65 -19.17 19.36 2.93
C LEU A 65 -18.38 19.01 1.66
N GLY A 66 -17.53 17.98 1.73
CA GLY A 66 -16.75 17.46 0.63
C GLY A 66 -15.59 18.38 0.23
N ALA A 67 -14.60 17.81 -0.45
CA ALA A 67 -13.68 18.59 -1.27
C ALA A 67 -14.37 18.83 -2.62
N GLY A 68 -14.28 20.05 -3.17
CA GLY A 68 -14.93 20.41 -4.44
C GLY A 68 -14.67 19.41 -5.58
N GLN A 69 -15.53 19.43 -6.60
CA GLN A 69 -15.45 18.46 -7.70
C GLN A 69 -14.12 18.58 -8.45
N LYS A 70 -13.30 17.53 -8.39
CA LYS A 70 -12.19 17.36 -9.34
C LYS A 70 -12.75 16.84 -10.66
N PRO A 71 -12.22 17.28 -11.81
CA PRO A 71 -12.55 16.66 -13.09
C PRO A 71 -12.30 15.15 -12.99
N GLN A 72 -13.33 14.35 -13.19
CA GLN A 72 -13.21 12.91 -13.19
C GLN A 72 -13.16 12.42 -14.63
N PRO A 73 -12.25 11.49 -14.96
CA PRO A 73 -12.27 10.85 -16.27
C PRO A 73 -13.63 10.16 -16.47
N ASP A 74 -14.09 10.15 -17.71
CA ASP A 74 -15.33 9.49 -18.10
C ASP A 74 -15.03 8.34 -19.07
N SER A 75 -15.56 7.18 -18.77
CA SER A 75 -15.43 5.98 -19.60
C SER A 75 -16.63 5.06 -19.37
N ALA A 76 -16.86 4.12 -20.29
CA ALA A 76 -17.94 3.13 -20.15
C ALA A 76 -17.82 2.36 -18.82
N LEU A 77 -16.61 1.94 -18.43
CA LEU A 77 -16.36 1.24 -17.17
C LEU A 77 -16.64 2.12 -15.94
N ILE A 78 -16.27 3.40 -15.96
CA ILE A 78 -16.55 4.32 -14.84
C ILE A 78 -18.05 4.53 -14.68
N ARG A 79 -18.79 4.68 -15.79
CA ARG A 79 -20.25 4.81 -15.74
C ARG A 79 -20.91 3.53 -15.23
N GLN A 80 -20.45 2.37 -15.70
CA GLN A 80 -20.95 1.07 -15.23
C GLN A 80 -20.68 0.87 -13.74
N ALA A 81 -19.46 1.11 -13.28
CA ALA A 81 -19.08 0.96 -11.87
C ALA A 81 -19.94 1.86 -10.94
N ARG A 82 -20.29 3.07 -11.38
CA ARG A 82 -21.21 3.95 -10.65
C ARG A 82 -22.65 3.43 -10.65
N ALA A 83 -23.14 3.01 -11.82
CA ALA A 83 -24.51 2.52 -11.97
C ALA A 83 -24.76 1.26 -11.13
N GLU A 84 -23.78 0.34 -11.12
CA GLU A 84 -23.82 -0.93 -10.39
C GLU A 84 -23.25 -0.83 -8.97
N ARG A 85 -22.78 0.35 -8.55
CA ARG A 85 -22.23 0.63 -7.20
C ARG A 85 -21.12 -0.34 -6.79
N TRP A 86 -20.16 -0.56 -7.68
CA TRP A 86 -19.02 -1.45 -7.40
C TRP A 86 -18.26 -0.97 -6.16
N SER A 87 -18.07 -1.86 -5.19
CA SER A 87 -17.20 -1.64 -4.04
C SER A 87 -15.72 -1.89 -4.38
N GLN A 88 -15.48 -2.80 -5.32
CA GLN A 88 -14.16 -3.23 -5.79
C GLN A 88 -14.29 -3.94 -7.14
N TRP A 89 -13.15 -4.19 -7.79
CA TRP A 89 -13.06 -4.99 -9.00
C TRP A 89 -11.72 -5.74 -9.04
N SER A 90 -11.69 -6.80 -9.82
CA SER A 90 -10.48 -7.57 -10.16
C SER A 90 -10.61 -8.03 -11.62
N LEU A 91 -9.60 -8.75 -12.11
CA LEU A 91 -9.63 -9.33 -13.45
C LEU A 91 -9.86 -10.84 -13.33
N ARG A 92 -10.58 -11.43 -14.29
CA ARG A 92 -10.99 -12.85 -14.25
C ARG A 92 -9.81 -13.80 -13.98
N GLY A 93 -8.66 -13.56 -14.59
CA GLY A 93 -7.43 -14.33 -14.40
C GLY A 93 -6.51 -13.82 -13.28
N GLY A 94 -7.00 -12.95 -12.41
CA GLY A 94 -6.22 -12.31 -11.34
C GLY A 94 -5.63 -10.96 -11.75
N LEU A 95 -5.28 -10.15 -10.75
CA LEU A 95 -4.78 -8.78 -10.97
C LEU A 95 -3.46 -8.70 -11.74
N GLU A 96 -2.68 -9.78 -11.81
CA GLU A 96 -1.44 -9.86 -12.60
C GLU A 96 -1.68 -9.62 -14.10
N MET A 97 -2.90 -9.86 -14.60
CA MET A 97 -3.26 -9.53 -15.98
C MET A 97 -3.05 -8.04 -16.32
N LEU A 98 -3.15 -7.13 -15.33
CA LEU A 98 -2.95 -5.70 -15.54
C LEU A 98 -1.48 -5.36 -15.89
N PRO A 99 -0.47 -5.70 -15.06
CA PRO A 99 0.92 -5.48 -15.43
C PRO A 99 1.36 -6.28 -16.67
N GLN A 100 0.83 -7.48 -16.90
CA GLN A 100 1.10 -8.24 -18.14
C GLN A 100 0.61 -7.50 -19.39
N ALA A 101 -0.57 -6.85 -19.31
CA ALA A 101 -1.09 -6.03 -20.39
C ALA A 101 -0.22 -4.77 -20.62
N PHE A 102 0.28 -4.13 -19.55
CA PHE A 102 1.24 -3.03 -19.68
C PHE A 102 2.54 -3.46 -20.36
N GLU A 103 3.15 -4.58 -19.93
CA GLU A 103 4.37 -5.11 -20.55
C GLU A 103 4.18 -5.40 -22.04
N SER A 104 3.04 -6.02 -22.39
CA SER A 104 2.68 -6.31 -23.80
C SER A 104 2.56 -5.03 -24.63
N HIS A 105 1.87 -4.01 -24.09
CA HIS A 105 1.70 -2.73 -24.77
C HIS A 105 3.04 -2.00 -24.96
N LEU A 106 3.86 -1.93 -23.90
CA LEU A 106 5.19 -1.30 -23.94
C LEU A 106 6.08 -1.94 -25.00
N THR A 107 6.14 -3.28 -25.02
CA THR A 107 6.94 -4.03 -26.00
C THR A 107 6.44 -3.78 -27.43
N SER A 108 5.12 -3.80 -27.64
CA SER A 108 4.53 -3.52 -28.96
C SER A 108 4.78 -2.08 -29.45
N SER A 109 4.97 -1.15 -28.52
CA SER A 109 5.28 0.26 -28.79
C SER A 109 6.79 0.53 -28.94
N GLY A 110 7.63 -0.51 -28.94
CA GLY A 110 9.07 -0.40 -29.13
C GLY A 110 9.86 0.00 -27.88
N VAL A 111 9.26 -0.05 -26.69
CA VAL A 111 9.97 0.19 -25.42
C VAL A 111 10.83 -1.03 -25.08
N HIS A 112 12.10 -0.79 -24.75
CA HIS A 112 13.01 -1.82 -24.30
C HIS A 112 12.77 -2.17 -22.83
N VAL A 113 12.29 -3.38 -22.56
CA VAL A 113 12.11 -3.92 -21.20
C VAL A 113 13.24 -4.89 -20.89
N LEU A 114 14.13 -4.49 -19.96
CA LEU A 114 15.23 -5.34 -19.51
C LEU A 114 14.83 -6.03 -18.20
N ARG A 115 14.72 -7.37 -18.22
CA ARG A 115 14.42 -8.22 -17.06
C ARG A 115 15.72 -8.85 -16.55
N ASP A 116 15.73 -9.21 -15.26
CA ASP A 116 16.88 -9.85 -14.60
C ASP A 116 18.20 -9.04 -14.70
N GLN A 117 18.09 -7.71 -14.76
CA GLN A 117 19.20 -6.76 -14.85
C GLN A 117 19.09 -5.72 -13.72
N PRO A 118 19.59 -6.03 -12.50
CA PRO A 118 19.55 -5.10 -11.38
C PRO A 118 20.36 -3.83 -11.68
N VAL A 119 19.88 -2.68 -11.22
CA VAL A 119 20.67 -1.46 -11.20
C VAL A 119 21.55 -1.47 -9.95
N TYR A 120 22.86 -1.30 -10.13
CA TYR A 120 23.86 -1.32 -9.05
C TYR A 120 24.32 0.09 -8.63
N GLY A 121 24.05 1.12 -9.44
CA GLY A 121 24.38 2.49 -9.10
C GLY A 121 24.00 3.50 -10.15
N LEU A 122 23.91 4.75 -9.71
CA LEU A 122 23.67 5.93 -10.53
C LEU A 122 24.85 6.89 -10.36
N SER A 123 25.32 7.46 -11.46
CA SER A 123 26.33 8.51 -11.44
C SER A 123 25.99 9.58 -12.47
N LEU A 124 26.13 10.84 -12.08
CA LEU A 124 25.96 11.95 -13.02
C LEU A 124 27.26 12.14 -13.80
N GLN A 125 27.17 12.13 -15.13
CA GLN A 125 28.31 12.33 -16.03
C GLN A 125 28.52 13.83 -16.31
N ALA A 126 29.63 14.15 -16.98
CA ALA A 126 29.79 15.44 -17.63
C ALA A 126 28.61 15.70 -18.57
N GLU A 127 28.19 16.95 -18.74
CA GLU A 127 26.98 17.37 -19.48
C GLU A 127 25.62 17.09 -18.79
N GLY A 128 25.62 16.44 -17.61
CA GLY A 128 24.42 16.33 -16.77
C GLY A 128 23.54 15.11 -17.05
N HIS A 129 24.05 14.14 -17.80
CA HIS A 129 23.34 12.88 -18.08
C HIS A 129 23.58 11.87 -16.96
N TRP A 130 22.65 10.94 -16.77
CA TRP A 130 22.84 9.80 -15.88
C TRP A 130 23.55 8.67 -16.59
N LYS A 131 24.52 8.08 -15.90
CA LYS A 131 24.99 6.72 -16.16
C LYS A 131 24.34 5.77 -15.15
N VAL A 132 23.59 4.81 -15.67
CA VAL A 132 22.90 3.74 -14.92
C VAL A 132 23.73 2.47 -15.03
N CYS A 133 24.30 2.00 -13.93
CA CYS A 133 25.17 0.82 -13.90
C CYS A 133 24.33 -0.45 -13.71
N LEU A 134 24.47 -1.43 -14.60
CA LEU A 134 23.77 -2.73 -14.60
C LEU A 134 24.70 -3.91 -14.25
N GLY A 135 25.85 -3.62 -13.62
CA GLY A 135 26.91 -4.60 -13.35
C GLY A 135 27.98 -4.49 -14.43
N ASP A 136 28.05 -5.45 -15.34
CA ASP A 136 29.06 -5.50 -16.40
C ASP A 136 28.76 -4.55 -17.58
N SER A 137 27.61 -3.87 -17.55
CA SER A 137 27.20 -2.90 -18.56
C SER A 137 26.62 -1.63 -17.94
N SER A 138 26.40 -0.61 -18.77
CA SER A 138 25.76 0.62 -18.35
C SER A 138 24.87 1.20 -19.45
N LEU A 139 23.86 1.95 -19.03
CA LEU A 139 23.02 2.77 -19.90
C LEU A 139 23.26 4.24 -19.61
N GLU A 140 23.08 5.08 -20.61
CA GLU A 140 23.02 6.53 -20.47
C GLU A 140 21.57 6.99 -20.55
N ALA A 141 21.20 7.98 -19.75
CA ALA A 141 19.85 8.53 -19.73
C ALA A 141 19.88 10.03 -19.45
N ASP A 142 19.14 10.82 -20.24
CA ASP A 142 18.95 12.25 -19.97
C ASP A 142 18.18 12.47 -18.66
N HIS A 143 17.28 11.55 -18.31
CA HIS A 143 16.47 11.60 -17.10
C HIS A 143 16.15 10.20 -16.59
N VAL A 144 16.06 10.03 -15.26
CA VAL A 144 15.70 8.77 -14.62
C VAL A 144 14.39 8.92 -13.86
N ILE A 145 13.43 8.01 -14.08
CA ILE A 145 12.30 7.80 -13.17
C ILE A 145 12.66 6.63 -12.27
N SER A 146 12.75 6.87 -10.97
CA SER A 146 12.91 5.81 -9.98
C SER A 146 11.54 5.36 -9.46
N ALA A 147 11.16 4.14 -9.83
CA ALA A 147 9.94 3.47 -9.37
C ALA A 147 10.23 2.31 -8.38
N ILE A 148 11.46 2.23 -7.88
CA ILE A 148 11.88 1.22 -6.89
C ILE A 148 11.66 1.74 -5.45
N PRO A 149 11.69 0.88 -4.42
CA PRO A 149 11.58 1.32 -3.04
C PRO A 149 12.63 2.39 -2.69
N ALA A 150 12.23 3.41 -1.92
CA ALA A 150 13.11 4.52 -1.54
C ALA A 150 14.39 4.06 -0.83
N SER A 151 14.30 3.03 0.03
CA SER A 151 15.46 2.44 0.70
C SER A 151 16.46 1.83 -0.29
N GLU A 152 15.99 1.25 -1.40
CA GLU A 152 16.88 0.71 -2.44
C GLU A 152 17.48 1.85 -3.27
N LEU A 153 16.69 2.84 -3.68
CA LEU A 153 17.21 4.02 -4.37
C LEU A 153 18.31 4.71 -3.56
N SER A 154 18.16 4.80 -2.23
CA SER A 154 19.15 5.44 -1.36
C SER A 154 20.55 4.83 -1.49
N LYS A 155 20.66 3.54 -1.82
CA LYS A 155 21.93 2.82 -1.99
C LYS A 155 22.55 3.05 -3.36
N LEU A 156 21.74 3.43 -4.35
CA LEU A 156 22.17 3.60 -5.74
C LEU A 156 22.67 5.01 -6.03
N LEU A 157 22.27 6.00 -5.21
CA LEU A 157 22.61 7.39 -5.42
C LEU A 157 24.12 7.66 -5.21
N PRO A 158 24.72 8.58 -5.99
CA PRO A 158 26.12 8.94 -5.83
C PRO A 158 26.37 9.72 -4.53
N ALA A 159 27.63 9.81 -4.11
CA ALA A 159 28.04 10.48 -2.87
C ALA A 159 27.56 11.94 -2.79
N ASP A 160 27.55 12.67 -3.91
CA ASP A 160 27.09 14.07 -3.96
C ASP A 160 25.58 14.21 -3.70
N ALA A 161 24.82 13.13 -3.86
CA ALA A 161 23.41 13.03 -3.50
C ALA A 161 23.19 12.47 -2.08
N ALA A 162 24.21 12.44 -1.22
CA ALA A 162 24.12 11.93 0.16
C ALA A 162 22.96 12.53 0.98
N PRO A 163 22.62 13.83 0.89
CA PRO A 163 21.46 14.35 1.62
C PRO A 163 20.13 13.71 1.18
N LEU A 164 19.95 13.49 -0.12
CA LEU A 164 18.78 12.78 -0.65
C LEU A 164 18.79 11.31 -0.24
N ALA A 165 19.93 10.64 -0.38
CA ALA A 165 20.10 9.25 0.02
C ALA A 165 19.74 9.05 1.50
N HIS A 166 20.19 9.95 2.38
CA HIS A 166 19.87 9.90 3.80
C HIS A 166 18.36 10.03 4.06
N VAL A 167 17.68 10.97 3.40
CA VAL A 167 16.22 11.10 3.55
C VAL A 167 15.50 9.82 3.09
N LEU A 168 15.86 9.31 1.92
CA LEU A 168 15.22 8.12 1.33
C LEU A 168 15.46 6.85 2.14
N SER A 169 16.63 6.69 2.77
CA SER A 169 16.94 5.51 3.58
C SER A 169 16.10 5.44 4.87
N THR A 170 15.56 6.57 5.34
CA THR A 170 14.65 6.61 6.50
C THR A 170 13.20 6.23 6.17
N ILE A 171 12.90 5.94 4.90
CA ILE A 171 11.59 5.46 4.45
C ILE A 171 11.67 3.93 4.40
N THR A 172 11.25 3.31 5.49
CA THR A 172 11.24 1.86 5.65
C THR A 172 9.89 1.26 5.26
N ALA A 173 9.88 -0.05 5.08
CA ALA A 173 8.67 -0.83 4.78
C ALA A 173 8.60 -2.03 5.73
N VAL A 174 7.40 -2.56 5.95
CA VAL A 174 7.19 -3.79 6.73
C VAL A 174 7.09 -5.00 5.83
N SER A 175 7.41 -6.16 6.38
CA SER A 175 7.15 -7.46 5.78
C SER A 175 5.72 -7.93 6.08
N VAL A 176 5.15 -8.72 5.15
CA VAL A 176 3.87 -9.39 5.33
C VAL A 176 3.97 -10.83 4.83
N ALA A 177 3.51 -11.78 5.63
CA ALA A 177 3.30 -13.15 5.20
C ALA A 177 1.84 -13.33 4.73
N VAL A 178 1.68 -13.77 3.50
CA VAL A 178 0.40 -14.05 2.85
C VAL A 178 0.23 -15.55 2.77
N VAL A 179 -0.82 -16.07 3.41
CA VAL A 179 -1.17 -17.49 3.38
C VAL A 179 -2.55 -17.67 2.78
N ASN A 180 -2.58 -18.29 1.61
CA ASN A 180 -3.81 -18.61 0.90
C ASN A 180 -4.20 -20.04 1.28
N LEU A 181 -5.44 -20.23 1.73
CA LEU A 181 -5.97 -21.53 2.15
C LEU A 181 -7.24 -21.83 1.37
N GLN A 182 -7.36 -23.06 0.88
CA GLN A 182 -8.55 -23.55 0.20
C GLN A 182 -9.17 -24.75 0.91
N TYR A 183 -10.48 -24.72 1.13
CA TYR A 183 -11.26 -25.76 1.79
C TYR A 183 -12.34 -26.32 0.88
N GLN A 184 -12.44 -27.65 0.83
CA GLN A 184 -13.51 -28.33 0.09
C GLN A 184 -14.70 -28.57 1.02
N GLY A 185 -15.91 -28.20 0.57
CA GLY A 185 -17.14 -28.42 1.32
C GLY A 185 -17.31 -27.61 2.62
N ALA A 186 -16.42 -26.65 2.88
CA ALA A 186 -16.50 -25.78 4.05
C ALA A 186 -17.32 -24.52 3.76
N ASN A 187 -17.87 -23.92 4.81
CA ASN A 187 -18.65 -22.68 4.74
C ASN A 187 -18.17 -21.67 5.77
N LEU A 188 -18.19 -20.40 5.41
CA LEU A 188 -17.90 -19.30 6.33
C LEU A 188 -19.07 -19.08 7.30
N PRO A 189 -18.80 -18.65 8.55
CA PRO A 189 -19.85 -18.35 9.53
C PRO A 189 -20.69 -17.13 9.14
N VAL A 190 -20.12 -16.19 8.38
CA VAL A 190 -20.77 -14.98 7.87
C VAL A 190 -20.28 -14.67 6.46
N GLN A 191 -21.11 -13.95 5.70
CA GLN A 191 -20.75 -13.43 4.37
C GLN A 191 -20.24 -11.99 4.50
N GLY A 192 -19.14 -11.66 3.83
CA GLY A 192 -18.54 -10.34 3.83
C GLY A 192 -17.24 -10.32 3.02
N PHE A 193 -16.60 -9.15 2.92
CA PHE A 193 -15.29 -9.02 2.29
C PHE A 193 -14.21 -9.82 3.03
N GLY A 194 -14.32 -9.87 4.35
CA GLY A 194 -13.32 -10.39 5.27
C GLY A 194 -13.48 -9.73 6.63
N HIS A 195 -12.48 -9.90 7.48
CA HIS A 195 -12.39 -9.18 8.75
C HIS A 195 -10.94 -8.79 9.06
N LEU A 196 -10.82 -7.76 9.89
CA LEU A 196 -9.54 -7.29 10.43
C LEU A 196 -9.45 -7.67 11.89
N VAL A 197 -8.23 -7.89 12.37
CA VAL A 197 -7.98 -8.25 13.76
C VAL A 197 -7.21 -7.11 14.42
N PRO A 198 -7.78 -6.44 15.44
CA PRO A 198 -7.06 -5.42 16.21
C PRO A 198 -5.78 -5.99 16.84
N SER A 199 -4.74 -5.17 16.96
CA SER A 199 -3.47 -5.59 17.56
C SER A 199 -3.60 -6.05 19.02
N SER A 200 -4.63 -5.61 19.73
CA SER A 200 -4.95 -6.04 21.09
C SER A 200 -5.50 -7.47 21.18
N GLU A 201 -6.05 -8.00 20.09
CA GLU A 201 -6.62 -9.36 20.04
C GLU A 201 -5.58 -10.36 19.55
N ASP A 202 -4.85 -10.01 18.49
CA ASP A 202 -3.82 -10.89 17.90
C ASP A 202 -2.67 -10.07 17.28
N PRO A 203 -1.44 -10.17 17.80
CA PRO A 203 -0.29 -9.49 17.20
C PRO A 203 0.21 -10.17 15.92
N VAL A 204 -0.15 -11.43 15.65
CA VAL A 204 0.28 -12.24 14.49
C VAL A 204 -0.55 -11.91 13.26
N VAL A 205 -1.88 -12.02 13.38
CA VAL A 205 -2.82 -11.96 12.25
C VAL A 205 -3.34 -10.53 12.06
N LEU A 206 -3.13 -9.94 10.89
CA LEU A 206 -3.64 -8.62 10.53
C LEU A 206 -5.12 -8.66 10.16
N GLY A 207 -5.52 -9.72 9.45
CA GLY A 207 -6.88 -9.94 8.98
C GLY A 207 -6.98 -11.11 8.01
N ILE A 208 -8.21 -11.48 7.67
CA ILE A 208 -8.51 -12.57 6.74
C ILE A 208 -9.52 -12.08 5.70
N VAL A 209 -9.14 -12.22 4.43
CA VAL A 209 -10.00 -11.92 3.28
C VAL A 209 -10.78 -13.17 2.88
N TYR A 210 -12.05 -13.00 2.55
CA TYR A 210 -12.95 -14.07 2.12
C TYR A 210 -13.04 -14.07 0.59
N ASP A 211 -12.00 -14.55 -0.08
CA ASP A 211 -11.81 -14.37 -1.52
C ASP A 211 -12.97 -14.94 -2.36
N SER A 212 -13.50 -16.10 -1.98
CA SER A 212 -14.64 -16.73 -2.66
C SER A 212 -15.95 -15.97 -2.52
N VAL A 213 -16.10 -15.09 -1.50
CA VAL A 213 -17.29 -14.24 -1.36
C VAL A 213 -17.23 -13.09 -2.37
N ALA A 214 -16.04 -12.54 -2.59
CA ALA A 214 -15.83 -11.43 -3.51
C ALA A 214 -15.76 -11.86 -4.97
N PHE A 215 -15.05 -12.96 -5.26
CA PHE A 215 -14.76 -13.42 -6.62
C PHE A 215 -14.96 -14.94 -6.74
N PRO A 216 -16.21 -15.45 -6.60
CA PRO A 216 -16.51 -16.88 -6.67
C PRO A 216 -16.11 -17.52 -8.01
N GLU A 217 -16.05 -16.75 -9.10
CA GLU A 217 -15.63 -17.22 -10.41
C GLU A 217 -14.15 -17.65 -10.46
N GLN A 218 -13.36 -17.36 -9.43
CA GLN A 218 -11.95 -17.73 -9.29
C GLN A 218 -11.73 -18.98 -8.42
N ASP A 219 -12.79 -19.66 -7.96
CA ASP A 219 -12.69 -20.84 -7.08
C ASP A 219 -12.24 -22.13 -7.80
N GLY A 220 -11.99 -22.05 -9.11
CA GLY A 220 -11.58 -23.16 -9.95
C GLY A 220 -12.73 -24.05 -10.41
N SER A 221 -12.41 -25.14 -11.11
CA SER A 221 -13.40 -26.08 -11.67
C SER A 221 -13.99 -27.04 -10.64
N SER A 222 -13.29 -27.28 -9.53
CA SER A 222 -13.79 -27.95 -8.33
C SER A 222 -13.92 -26.90 -7.23
N PRO A 223 -15.07 -26.18 -7.15
CA PRO A 223 -15.21 -25.00 -6.30
C PRO A 223 -14.89 -25.34 -4.84
N GLY A 224 -13.97 -24.57 -4.26
CA GLY A 224 -13.61 -24.67 -2.84
C GLY A 224 -13.49 -23.28 -2.24
N LEU A 225 -13.90 -23.15 -0.98
CA LEU A 225 -13.81 -21.91 -0.22
C LEU A 225 -12.35 -21.47 -0.10
N ARG A 226 -12.02 -20.28 -0.61
CA ARG A 226 -10.71 -19.64 -0.51
C ARG A 226 -10.74 -18.50 0.50
N VAL A 227 -9.72 -18.47 1.35
CA VAL A 227 -9.45 -17.38 2.27
C VAL A 227 -7.96 -17.03 2.23
N THR A 228 -7.66 -15.75 2.43
CA THR A 228 -6.29 -15.24 2.47
C THR A 228 -6.01 -14.65 3.84
N VAL A 229 -5.09 -15.27 4.58
CA VAL A 229 -4.63 -14.81 5.89
C VAL A 229 -3.42 -13.90 5.70
N MET A 230 -3.51 -12.68 6.22
CA MET A 230 -2.42 -11.70 6.22
C MET A 230 -1.80 -11.66 7.61
N MET A 231 -0.49 -11.92 7.72
CA MET A 231 0.25 -11.89 8.98
C MET A 231 1.42 -10.92 8.91
N GLY A 232 1.73 -10.23 10.00
CA GLY A 232 2.75 -9.20 10.01
C GLY A 232 2.87 -8.48 11.34
N GLY A 233 2.96 -7.15 11.29
CA GLY A 233 2.99 -6.31 12.48
C GLY A 233 4.20 -6.55 13.38
N SER A 234 4.04 -6.27 14.67
CA SER A 234 5.10 -6.37 15.68
C SER A 234 5.61 -7.80 15.88
N TRP A 235 4.76 -8.82 15.68
CA TRP A 235 5.15 -10.22 15.77
C TRP A 235 6.21 -10.57 14.72
N LEU A 236 5.93 -10.32 13.43
CA LEU A 236 6.86 -10.64 12.36
C LEU A 236 8.15 -9.80 12.46
N HIS A 237 8.03 -8.52 12.80
CA HIS A 237 9.18 -7.65 13.02
C HIS A 237 10.09 -8.17 14.15
N THR A 238 9.51 -8.66 15.25
CA THR A 238 10.28 -9.23 16.37
C THR A 238 11.01 -10.50 15.96
N LEU A 239 10.36 -11.39 15.20
CA LEU A 239 10.98 -12.61 14.68
C LEU A 239 12.11 -12.32 13.68
N GLU A 240 11.93 -11.31 12.82
CA GLU A 240 12.96 -10.83 11.91
C GLU A 240 14.18 -10.31 12.69
N ALA A 241 13.94 -9.48 13.71
CA ALA A 241 14.99 -8.88 14.53
C ALA A 241 15.73 -9.91 15.41
N SER A 242 15.05 -10.97 15.86
CA SER A 242 15.66 -12.02 16.68
C SER A 242 16.47 -13.04 15.86
N GLY A 243 16.48 -12.92 14.52
CA GLY A 243 17.16 -13.89 13.64
C GLY A 243 16.48 -15.26 13.61
N CYS A 244 15.20 -15.34 14.00
CA CYS A 244 14.44 -16.58 13.93
C CYS A 244 14.27 -17.02 12.47
N ALA A 245 14.31 -18.34 12.24
CA ALA A 245 14.02 -18.90 10.93
C ALA A 245 12.54 -18.66 10.57
N LEU A 246 12.30 -17.86 9.54
CA LEU A 246 10.96 -17.56 9.02
C LEU A 246 10.57 -18.61 7.97
N SER A 247 10.19 -19.80 8.44
CA SER A 247 9.85 -20.92 7.55
C SER A 247 8.40 -20.84 7.05
N GLN A 248 8.12 -21.50 5.93
CA GLN A 248 6.75 -21.56 5.40
C GLN A 248 5.81 -22.32 6.34
N GLU A 249 6.33 -23.33 7.03
CA GLU A 249 5.58 -24.14 8.01
C GLU A 249 5.12 -23.30 9.20
N LEU A 250 5.96 -22.37 9.69
CA LEU A 250 5.57 -21.44 10.75
C LEU A 250 4.34 -20.61 10.34
N PHE A 251 4.38 -20.00 9.16
CA PHE A 251 3.28 -19.18 8.67
C PHE A 251 2.03 -20.01 8.38
N LEU A 252 2.19 -21.19 7.78
CA LEU A 252 1.05 -22.08 7.52
C LEU A 252 0.36 -22.50 8.82
N GLN A 253 1.13 -22.89 9.85
CA GLN A 253 0.59 -23.29 11.13
C GLN A 253 -0.20 -22.13 11.78
N GLN A 254 0.39 -20.94 11.85
CA GLN A 254 -0.28 -19.76 12.42
C GLN A 254 -1.56 -19.40 11.65
N ALA A 255 -1.54 -19.49 10.32
CA ALA A 255 -2.71 -19.23 9.50
C ALA A 255 -3.83 -20.27 9.73
N GLN A 256 -3.49 -21.55 9.85
CA GLN A 256 -4.44 -22.63 10.15
C GLN A 256 -5.05 -22.47 11.55
N GLU A 257 -4.24 -22.13 12.55
CA GLU A 257 -4.72 -21.84 13.92
C GLU A 257 -5.68 -20.64 13.92
N ALA A 258 -5.36 -19.59 13.16
CA ALA A 258 -6.18 -18.40 13.03
C ALA A 258 -7.55 -18.70 12.40
N VAL A 259 -7.60 -19.36 11.23
CA VAL A 259 -8.88 -19.68 10.58
C VAL A 259 -9.71 -20.69 11.38
N ALA A 260 -9.08 -21.64 12.07
CA ALA A 260 -9.79 -22.57 12.95
C ALA A 260 -10.45 -21.84 14.12
N THR A 261 -9.76 -20.86 14.70
CA THR A 261 -10.24 -20.08 15.85
C THR A 261 -11.28 -19.04 15.45
N GLN A 262 -10.99 -18.26 14.40
CA GLN A 262 -11.76 -17.08 14.00
C GLN A 262 -12.93 -17.43 13.08
N LEU A 263 -12.81 -18.48 12.25
CA LEU A 263 -13.81 -18.87 11.26
C LEU A 263 -14.43 -20.26 11.52
N GLY A 264 -13.90 -21.02 12.48
CA GLY A 264 -14.38 -22.37 12.77
C GLY A 264 -13.95 -23.43 11.75
N LEU A 265 -13.02 -23.10 10.84
CA LEU A 265 -12.51 -24.01 9.81
C LEU A 265 -11.45 -24.95 10.41
N LYS A 266 -11.90 -26.07 10.97
CA LYS A 266 -11.05 -27.02 11.71
C LYS A 266 -10.49 -28.14 10.85
N GLU A 267 -11.04 -28.30 9.65
CA GLU A 267 -10.56 -29.26 8.67
C GLU A 267 -9.16 -28.88 8.16
N GLN A 268 -8.45 -29.83 7.57
CA GLN A 268 -7.20 -29.51 6.88
C GLN A 268 -7.52 -28.84 5.52
N PRO A 269 -6.83 -27.75 5.17
CA PRO A 269 -7.00 -27.13 3.87
C PRO A 269 -6.56 -28.10 2.76
N SER A 270 -7.37 -28.16 1.70
CA SER A 270 -7.10 -28.95 0.49
C SER A 270 -5.95 -28.40 -0.35
N HIS A 271 -5.68 -27.10 -0.24
CA HIS A 271 -4.56 -26.44 -0.89
C HIS A 271 -4.06 -25.28 -0.02
N CYS A 272 -2.75 -25.04 -0.05
CA CYS A 272 -2.12 -23.92 0.65
C CYS A 272 -1.00 -23.31 -0.17
N LEU A 273 -0.88 -21.98 -0.13
CA LEU A 273 0.25 -21.23 -0.68
C LEU A 273 0.75 -20.24 0.35
N VAL A 274 2.05 -20.24 0.61
CA VAL A 274 2.71 -19.39 1.61
C VAL A 274 3.75 -18.51 0.93
N HIS A 275 3.59 -17.20 1.06
CA HIS A 275 4.53 -16.23 0.54
C HIS A 275 4.91 -15.21 1.61
N LEU A 276 6.21 -15.06 1.87
CA LEU A 276 6.73 -13.97 2.69
C LEU A 276 7.19 -12.82 1.79
N HIS A 277 6.49 -11.70 1.86
CA HIS A 277 6.85 -10.48 1.15
C HIS A 277 7.66 -9.56 2.06
N LYS A 278 8.98 -9.56 1.88
CA LYS A 278 9.90 -8.72 2.63
C LYS A 278 9.74 -7.25 2.23
N ASN A 279 9.67 -6.35 3.22
CA ASN A 279 9.71 -4.89 3.00
C ASN A 279 8.71 -4.41 1.92
N CYS A 280 7.49 -4.95 1.93
CA CYS A 280 6.53 -4.79 0.84
C CYS A 280 5.59 -3.59 0.99
N ILE A 281 5.36 -3.10 2.22
CA ILE A 281 4.46 -1.96 2.47
C ILE A 281 5.23 -0.84 3.17
N PRO A 282 5.52 0.27 2.47
CA PRO A 282 6.17 1.45 3.07
C PRO A 282 5.37 2.04 4.22
N GLN A 283 6.07 2.47 5.27
CA GLN A 283 5.45 3.03 6.48
C GLN A 283 5.61 4.55 6.55
N TYR A 284 4.49 5.25 6.40
CA TYR A 284 4.46 6.71 6.45
C TYR A 284 4.38 7.19 7.90
N THR A 285 5.50 7.11 8.60
CA THR A 285 5.63 7.49 10.00
C THR A 285 5.55 8.99 10.22
N LEU A 286 5.51 9.43 11.48
CA LEU A 286 5.59 10.84 11.83
C LEU A 286 6.78 11.53 11.14
N GLY A 287 6.51 12.70 10.54
CA GLY A 287 7.51 13.44 9.76
C GLY A 287 7.67 12.99 8.30
N HIS A 288 6.93 11.98 7.82
CA HIS A 288 7.02 11.51 6.42
C HIS A 288 6.86 12.65 5.39
N TRP A 289 5.90 13.56 5.61
CA TRP A 289 5.72 14.72 4.74
C TRP A 289 6.96 15.64 4.66
N GLN A 290 7.75 15.74 5.75
CA GLN A 290 8.99 16.54 5.76
C GLN A 290 10.11 15.83 5.01
N LYS A 291 10.14 14.48 5.06
CA LYS A 291 11.02 13.68 4.22
C LYS A 291 10.73 13.95 2.74
N MET A 292 9.45 13.95 2.35
CA MET A 292 9.03 14.25 0.96
C MET A 292 9.43 15.67 0.55
N GLU A 293 9.15 16.65 1.39
CA GLU A 293 9.53 18.05 1.13
C GLU A 293 11.06 18.19 0.97
N SER A 294 11.83 17.58 1.86
CA SER A 294 13.30 17.63 1.82
C SER A 294 13.86 16.98 0.55
N ALA A 295 13.33 15.81 0.16
CA ALA A 295 13.72 15.13 -1.07
C ALA A 295 13.41 15.98 -2.31
N MET A 296 12.21 16.55 -2.40
CA MET A 296 11.79 17.40 -3.52
C MET A 296 12.60 18.70 -3.59
N GLN A 297 12.88 19.34 -2.45
CA GLN A 297 13.73 20.53 -2.39
C GLN A 297 15.15 20.23 -2.85
N PHE A 298 15.73 19.10 -2.44
CA PHE A 298 17.07 18.70 -2.88
C PHE A 298 17.12 18.46 -4.40
N LEU A 299 16.18 17.68 -4.93
CA LEU A 299 16.08 17.42 -6.38
C LEU A 299 15.98 18.71 -7.19
N ALA A 300 15.15 19.66 -6.74
CA ALA A 300 14.97 20.95 -7.41
C ALA A 300 16.22 21.86 -7.28
N ALA A 301 16.82 21.94 -6.10
CA ALA A 301 17.99 22.79 -5.85
C ALA A 301 19.22 22.34 -6.64
N GLN A 302 19.42 21.02 -6.72
CA GLN A 302 20.53 20.42 -7.48
C GLN A 302 20.22 20.25 -8.96
N ARG A 303 18.97 20.55 -9.39
CA ARG A 303 18.49 20.32 -10.76
C ARG A 303 18.79 18.90 -11.25
N LEU A 304 18.66 17.93 -10.37
CA LEU A 304 18.93 16.53 -10.71
C LEU A 304 17.85 16.02 -11.66
N PRO A 305 18.20 15.44 -12.82
CA PRO A 305 17.22 14.89 -13.75
C PRO A 305 16.72 13.52 -13.26
N LEU A 306 16.08 13.53 -12.09
CA LEU A 306 15.57 12.36 -11.37
C LEU A 306 14.16 12.65 -10.89
N THR A 307 13.24 11.72 -11.11
CA THR A 307 11.86 11.79 -10.60
C THR A 307 11.53 10.54 -9.79
N LEU A 308 10.87 10.74 -8.65
CA LEU A 308 10.47 9.68 -7.74
C LEU A 308 9.03 9.27 -8.00
N ALA A 309 8.75 7.97 -8.06
CA ALA A 309 7.40 7.41 -8.24
C ALA A 309 7.24 6.09 -7.48
N GLY A 310 5.99 5.70 -7.19
CA GLY A 310 5.66 4.45 -6.52
C GLY A 310 5.36 4.58 -5.03
N ALA A 311 5.19 3.42 -4.39
CA ALA A 311 4.55 3.30 -3.08
C ALA A 311 5.32 3.96 -1.91
N SER A 312 6.59 4.31 -2.07
CA SER A 312 7.38 4.90 -0.98
C SER A 312 7.03 6.36 -0.66
N TYR A 313 6.26 7.04 -1.51
CA TYR A 313 6.14 8.49 -1.47
C TYR A 313 4.73 8.97 -1.08
N ASP A 314 3.78 8.92 -2.01
CA ASP A 314 2.51 9.66 -1.91
C ASP A 314 1.25 8.76 -1.88
N GLY A 315 1.41 7.45 -1.69
CA GLY A 315 0.31 6.50 -1.55
C GLY A 315 0.72 5.06 -1.83
N VAL A 316 0.21 4.11 -1.04
CA VAL A 316 0.58 2.68 -1.14
C VAL A 316 -0.37 1.87 -2.02
N ALA A 317 -1.56 2.40 -2.34
CA ALA A 317 -2.54 1.67 -3.12
C ALA A 317 -2.12 1.57 -4.59
N VAL A 318 -2.60 0.54 -5.29
CA VAL A 318 -2.34 0.36 -6.73
C VAL A 318 -2.76 1.60 -7.54
N ASN A 319 -3.89 2.21 -7.20
CA ASN A 319 -4.37 3.44 -7.83
C ASN A 319 -3.38 4.61 -7.65
N ASP A 320 -2.82 4.77 -6.45
CA ASP A 320 -1.85 5.81 -6.15
C ASP A 320 -0.54 5.58 -6.90
N CYS A 321 -0.08 4.32 -6.95
CA CYS A 321 1.10 3.93 -7.72
C CYS A 321 0.95 4.22 -9.21
N ILE A 322 -0.19 3.86 -9.82
CA ILE A 322 -0.49 4.17 -11.24
C ILE A 322 -0.48 5.67 -11.47
N GLU A 323 -1.16 6.45 -10.61
CA GLU A 323 -1.21 7.90 -10.73
C GLU A 323 0.19 8.53 -10.52
N SER A 324 1.00 8.02 -9.60
CA SER A 324 2.37 8.50 -9.38
C SER A 324 3.25 8.28 -10.61
N GLY A 325 3.14 7.12 -11.27
CA GLY A 325 3.85 6.82 -12.52
C GLY A 325 3.41 7.74 -13.66
N ARG A 326 2.09 7.96 -13.80
CA ARG A 326 1.54 8.90 -14.78
C ARG A 326 2.02 10.33 -14.54
N GLN A 327 2.02 10.80 -13.29
CA GLN A 327 2.52 12.13 -12.94
C GLN A 327 4.02 12.27 -13.21
N ALA A 328 4.82 11.24 -12.95
CA ALA A 328 6.24 11.24 -13.25
C ALA A 328 6.49 11.41 -14.76
N ALA A 329 5.76 10.66 -15.60
CA ALA A 329 5.82 10.81 -17.05
C ALA A 329 5.43 12.22 -17.52
N VAL A 330 4.33 12.78 -17.01
CA VAL A 330 3.86 14.15 -17.36
C VAL A 330 4.87 15.22 -16.97
N ARG A 331 5.56 15.07 -15.83
CA ARG A 331 6.59 16.04 -15.40
C ARG A 331 7.77 16.11 -16.38
N ILE A 332 8.09 15.00 -17.03
CA ILE A 332 9.23 14.90 -17.95
C ILE A 332 8.84 15.33 -19.37
N LEU A 333 7.72 14.82 -19.87
CA LEU A 333 7.23 15.15 -21.22
C LEU A 333 6.67 16.59 -21.31
N GLY A 334 6.38 17.22 -20.16
CA GLY A 334 5.57 18.42 -20.09
C GLY A 334 4.08 18.09 -20.20
N THR A 335 3.22 19.08 -19.96
CA THR A 335 1.77 18.91 -20.20
C THR A 335 1.54 18.88 -21.71
N GLU A 336 1.22 17.72 -22.28
CA GLU A 336 0.64 17.68 -23.62
C GLU A 336 -0.63 18.53 -23.62
N ARG A 337 -0.68 19.53 -24.51
CA ARG A 337 -1.94 20.17 -24.87
C ARG A 337 -2.77 19.10 -25.58
N ASN A 338 -3.73 18.51 -24.86
CA ASN A 338 -4.76 17.58 -25.33
C ASN A 338 -4.80 17.39 -26.86
N SER A 339 -4.40 16.22 -27.33
CA SER A 339 -4.93 15.62 -28.56
C SER A 339 -6.19 14.81 -28.23
#